data_AF-A0A1M4ND41-F1
#
_entry.id   AF-A0A1M4ND41-F1
#
_cell.length_a   1.000
_cell.length_b   1.000
_cell.length_c   1.000
_cell.angle_alpha   90.00
_cell.angle_beta   90.00
_cell.angle_gamma   90.00
#
_symmetry.space_group_name_H-M   'P 1'
#
loop_
_entity.id
_entity.type
_entity.pdbx_description
1 polymer ?
#
loop_
_entity_poly.entity_id
_entity_poly.type
_entity_poly.pdbx_seq_one_letter_code
_entity_poly.pdbx_strand_id
1 'polypeptide(L)' 'MNKVNECPMCGCTEIGEGVLSGYANMKPAHKVLTTGSKIIADVCTRCGYILSMRVAEPSKFK' A
#
# COMPACT_ATOMS: atom_id res chain seq x y z
N MET A 1 -14.25 -13.04 8.68
CA MET A 1 -13.78 -11.78 9.29
C MET A 1 -14.27 -10.66 8.39
N ASN A 2 -15.27 -9.89 8.84
CA ASN A 2 -15.82 -8.78 8.06
C ASN A 2 -14.72 -7.73 7.92
N LYS A 3 -14.06 -7.70 6.76
CA LYS A 3 -13.14 -6.63 6.40
C LYS A 3 -13.99 -5.36 6.39
N VAL A 4 -13.80 -4.52 7.40
CA VAL A 4 -14.38 -3.19 7.42
C VAL A 4 -13.76 -2.45 6.23
N ASN A 5 -14.46 -2.45 5.09
CA ASN A 5 -14.08 -1.73 3.88
C ASN A 5 -14.49 -0.26 4.02
N GLU A 6 -14.27 0.33 5.20
CA GLU A 6 -14.72 1.67 5.53
C GLU A 6 -13.55 2.48 6.08
N CYS A 7 -13.42 3.71 5.61
CA CYS A 7 -12.41 4.63 6.08
C CYS A 7 -12.69 4.99 7.55
N PRO A 8 -11.74 4.73 8.47
CA PRO A 8 -11.96 4.99 9.90
C PRO A 8 -12.06 6.48 10.23
N MET A 9 -11.65 7.36 9.30
CA MET A 9 -11.64 8.80 9.51
C MET A 9 -12.93 9.50 9.07
N CYS A 10 -13.63 8.97 8.07
CA CYS A 10 -14.78 9.68 7.46
C CYS A 10 -15.95 8.78 7.06
N GLY A 11 -15.87 7.49 7.36
CA GLY A 11 -16.91 6.51 7.06
C GLY A 11 -17.13 6.20 5.58
N CYS A 12 -16.18 6.58 4.70
CA CYS A 12 -16.30 6.28 3.27
C CYS A 12 -16.05 4.80 3.00
N THR A 13 -16.95 4.14 2.27
CA THR A 13 -16.79 2.75 1.85
C THR A 13 -16.14 2.59 0.48
N GLU A 14 -15.98 3.69 -0.27
CA GLU A 14 -15.27 3.70 -1.54
C GLU A 14 -13.77 3.94 -1.29
N ILE A 15 -12.98 2.90 -1.60
CA ILE A 15 -11.53 2.86 -1.42
C ILE A 15 -10.90 2.62 -2.79
N GLY A 16 -10.02 3.52 -3.20
CA GLY A 16 -9.23 3.40 -4.42
C GLY A 16 -7.84 2.82 -4.15
N GLU A 17 -7.14 2.46 -5.22
CA GLU A 17 -5.72 2.04 -5.15
C GLU A 17 -4.81 3.12 -5.71
N GLY A 18 -3.72 3.39 -4.98
CA GLY A 18 -2.63 4.26 -5.40
C GLY A 18 -1.31 3.51 -5.50
N VAL A 19 -0.43 3.98 -6.38
CA VAL A 19 0.96 3.52 -6.49
C VAL A 19 1.91 4.68 -6.30
N LEU A 20 2.99 4.46 -5.55
CA LEU A 20 4.07 5.44 -5.46
C LEU A 20 4.91 5.38 -6.75
N SER A 21 5.23 6.54 -7.32
CA SER A 21 6.08 6.68 -8.51
C SER A 21 7.52 7.06 -8.15
N GLY A 22 8.45 6.93 -9.10
CA GLY A 22 9.87 7.23 -8.89
C GLY A 22 10.62 6.11 -8.13
N TYR A 23 11.54 6.49 -7.25
CA TYR A 23 12.40 5.55 -6.48
C TYR A 23 11.71 4.94 -5.24
N ALA A 24 10.40 4.80 -5.25
CA ALA A 24 9.59 4.43 -4.09
C ALA A 24 9.39 2.91 -3.90
N ASN A 25 10.15 2.07 -4.59
CA ASN A 25 10.09 0.62 -4.35
C ASN A 25 10.61 0.30 -2.95
N MET A 26 9.86 -0.50 -2.20
CA MET A 26 10.33 -1.04 -0.94
C MET A 26 11.38 -2.12 -1.19
N LYS A 27 12.52 -2.02 -0.52
CA LYS A 27 13.61 -3.00 -0.63
C LYS A 27 13.77 -3.76 0.69
N PRO A 28 14.05 -5.08 0.65
CA PRO A 28 14.49 -5.82 1.83
C PRO A 28 15.78 -5.21 2.37
N ALA A 29 15.81 -4.89 3.67
CA ALA A 29 16.96 -4.21 4.30
C ALA A 29 18.28 -4.98 4.16
N HIS A 30 18.22 -6.31 4.05
CA HIS A 30 19.38 -7.19 3.98
C HIS A 30 19.82 -7.52 2.54
N LYS A 31 19.11 -7.06 1.49
CA LYS A 31 19.46 -7.33 0.08
C LYS A 31 19.83 -6.03 -0.62
N VAL A 32 21.13 -5.75 -0.72
CA VAL A 32 21.66 -4.51 -1.32
C VAL A 32 21.45 -4.47 -2.84
N LEU A 33 21.55 -5.62 -3.52
CA LEU A 33 21.33 -5.76 -4.96
C LEU A 33 19.93 -6.30 -5.27
N THR A 34 18.92 -5.43 -5.21
CA THR A 34 17.53 -5.77 -5.55
C THR A 34 16.79 -4.60 -6.16
N THR A 35 15.85 -4.90 -7.06
CA THR A 35 14.92 -3.92 -7.63
C THR A 35 13.80 -3.54 -6.65
N GLY A 36 13.67 -4.26 -5.53
CA GLY A 36 12.59 -4.07 -4.57
C GLY A 36 11.23 -4.49 -5.12
N SER A 37 10.16 -4.01 -4.47
CA SER A 37 8.78 -4.20 -4.92
C SER A 37 8.00 -2.88 -4.82
N LYS A 38 7.07 -2.66 -5.76
CA LYS A 38 6.18 -1.50 -5.74
C LYS A 38 5.34 -1.50 -4.46
N ILE A 39 5.07 -0.32 -3.93
CA ILE A 39 4.13 -0.12 -2.82
C ILE A 39 2.77 0.23 -3.43
N ILE A 40 1.76 -0.53 -3.02
CA ILE A 40 0.35 -0.31 -3.34
C ILE A 40 -0.33 0.20 -2.06
N ALA A 41 -1.03 1.33 -2.18
CA ALA A 41 -1.75 1.96 -1.08
C ALA A 41 -3.26 1.87 -1.32
N ASP A 42 -4.00 1.51 -0.28
CA ASP A 42 -5.47 1.63 -0.26
C ASP A 42 -5.82 3.02 0.26
N VAL A 43 -6.48 3.84 -0.57
CA VAL A 43 -6.71 5.26 -0.30
C VAL A 43 -8.21 5.56 -0.29
N CYS A 44 -8.69 6.21 0.77
CA CYS A 44 -10.05 6.73 0.80
C CYS A 44 -10.23 7.80 -0.28
N THR A 45 -11.11 7.57 -1.26
CA THR A 45 -11.34 8.52 -2.36
C THR A 45 -12.01 9.81 -1.90
N ARG A 46 -12.68 9.79 -0.74
CA ARG A 46 -13.36 10.97 -0.17
C ARG A 46 -12.43 11.90 0.60
N CYS A 47 -11.62 11.37 1.52
CA CYS A 47 -10.82 12.19 2.43
C CYS A 47 -9.30 12.04 2.26
N GLY A 48 -8.84 11.17 1.36
CA GLY A 48 -7.41 10.97 1.09
C GLY A 48 -6.65 10.16 2.14
N TYR A 49 -7.31 9.70 3.22
CA TYR A 49 -6.67 8.86 4.22
C TYR A 49 -6.14 7.56 3.59
N ILE A 50 -4.90 7.18 3.92
CA ILE A 50 -4.29 5.92 3.48
C ILE A 50 -4.60 4.86 4.54
N LEU A 51 -5.42 3.87 4.18
CA LEU A 51 -5.88 2.82 5.09
C LEU A 51 -4.80 1.77 5.32
N SER A 52 -4.07 1.43 4.25
CA SER A 52 -3.04 0.40 4.29
C SER A 52 -2.02 0.62 3.17
N MET A 53 -0.83 0.05 3.36
CA MET A 53 0.19 -0.06 2.33
C MET A 53 0.72 -1.49 2.31
N ARG A 54 0.92 -2.04 1.11
CA ARG A 54 1.46 -3.38 0.91
C ARG A 54 2.43 -3.39 -0.27
N VAL A 55 3.38 -4.32 -0.24
CA VAL A 55 4.24 -4.58 -1.39
C VAL A 55 3.53 -5.48 -2.40
N ALA A 56 3.73 -5.24 -3.69
CA ALA A 56 3.14 -6.05 -4.75
C ALA A 56 3.69 -7.49 -4.78
N GLU A 57 4.96 -7.66 -4.39
CA GLU A 57 5.69 -8.93 -4.44
C GLU A 57 6.32 -9.25 -3.07
N PRO A 58 5.52 -9.70 -2.08
CA PRO A 58 6.02 -9.98 -0.73
C PRO A 58 7.07 -11.10 -0.69
N SER A 59 7.13 -11.98 -1.69
CA SER A 59 8.15 -13.03 -1.81
C SER A 59 9.58 -12.49 -1.89
N LYS A 60 9.78 -11.24 -2.34
CA LYS A 60 11.12 -10.61 -2.39
C LYS A 60 11.73 -10.35 -1.01
N PHE A 61 10.92 -10.34 0.04
CA PHE A 61 11.31 -10.05 1.43
C PHE A 61 11.59 -11.30 2.28
N LYS A 62 11.45 -12.49 1.69
CA LYS A 62 11.82 -13.77 2.32
C LYS A 62 13.28 -14.13 2.08
#